data_AF-A0A849MJA8-F1
#
_entry.id   AF-A0A849MJA8-F1
#
_cell.length_a   1.000
_cell.length_b   1.000
_cell.length_c   1.000
_cell.angle_alpha   90.00
_cell.angle_beta   90.00
_cell.angle_gamma   90.00
#
_symmetry.space_group_name_H-M   'P 1'
#
loop_
_entity.id
_entity.type
_entity.pdbx_description
1 polymer ?
#
loop_
_entity_poly.entity_id
_entity_poly.type
_entity_poly.pdbx_seq_one_letter_code
_entity_poly.pdbx_strand_id
1 'polypeptide(L)'
;MNFRRPFLILIILFVCLPAAAESLREYHQRQCVDGKVESCKRAEAMLEGEQHAERIVELGDDFALKLDRSTLEEENKPALLEAYPLVLDDYFKLELEKGIKNTLSNDVMELCAEHFHNHWRNRKLWWPTDEAGKPDWSTIYYYIVEHYYGYCVRSIL
;
A
#
# COMPACT_ATOMS: atom_id res chain seq x y z
N MET A 1 -41.14 -40.94 48.30
CA MET A 1 -39.69 -40.85 48.00
C MET A 1 -39.49 -41.29 46.57
N ASN A 2 -38.91 -40.58 45.60
CA ASN A 2 -38.35 -39.24 45.47
C ASN A 2 -38.50 -38.85 43.99
N PHE A 3 -39.28 -37.81 43.68
CA PHE A 3 -39.37 -37.24 42.33
C PHE A 3 -38.14 -36.35 42.11
N ARG A 4 -37.15 -36.81 41.35
CA ARG A 4 -36.02 -35.97 40.92
C ARG A 4 -36.43 -35.21 39.66
N ARG A 5 -36.71 -33.91 39.80
CA ARG A 5 -36.89 -32.97 38.69
C ARG A 5 -35.52 -32.69 38.03
N PRO A 6 -35.39 -32.69 36.69
CA PRO A 6 -34.19 -32.18 36.05
C PRO A 6 -34.20 -30.65 36.13
N PHE A 7 -33.12 -30.10 36.68
CA PHE A 7 -32.85 -28.66 36.71
C PHE A 7 -32.40 -28.24 35.31
N LEU A 8 -33.24 -27.50 34.58
CA LEU A 8 -32.87 -26.91 33.29
C LEU A 8 -31.91 -25.73 33.58
N ILE A 9 -30.62 -25.90 33.29
CA ILE A 9 -29.64 -24.81 33.33
C ILE A 9 -29.71 -24.11 31.96
N LEU A 10 -30.34 -22.94 31.92
CA LEU A 10 -30.37 -22.07 30.75
C LEU A 10 -29.05 -21.28 30.69
N ILE A 11 -28.12 -21.73 29.85
CA ILE A 11 -26.89 -20.98 29.55
C ILE A 11 -27.28 -19.83 28.63
N ILE A 12 -27.35 -18.61 29.16
CA ILE A 12 -27.50 -17.39 28.36
C ILE A 12 -26.15 -17.09 27.73
N LEU A 13 -25.97 -17.49 26.47
CA LEU A 13 -24.87 -17.03 25.62
C LEU A 13 -25.14 -15.57 25.26
N PHE A 14 -24.50 -14.65 26.00
CA PHE A 14 -24.43 -13.24 25.63
C PHE A 14 -23.49 -13.13 24.42
N VAL A 15 -24.05 -13.25 23.22
CA VAL A 15 -23.31 -12.98 21.98
C VAL A 15 -23.11 -11.47 21.90
N CYS A 16 -21.99 -10.97 22.43
CA CYS A 16 -21.47 -9.66 22.03
C CYS A 16 -21.09 -9.79 20.56
N LEU A 17 -22.01 -9.45 19.65
CA LEU A 17 -21.65 -9.18 18.27
C LEU A 17 -20.63 -8.03 18.30
N PRO A 18 -19.40 -8.21 17.80
CA PRO A 18 -18.49 -7.10 17.68
C PRO A 18 -19.17 -6.06 16.79
N ALA A 19 -19.37 -4.86 17.32
CA ALA A 19 -19.73 -3.72 16.47
C ALA A 19 -18.66 -3.67 15.37
N ALA A 20 -19.05 -3.86 14.12
CA ALA A 20 -18.13 -3.79 12.99
C ALA A 20 -17.40 -2.45 13.09
N ALA A 21 -16.07 -2.49 13.19
CA ALA A 21 -15.27 -1.29 13.23
C ALA A 21 -15.48 -0.57 11.90
N GLU A 22 -16.20 0.54 11.95
CA GLU A 22 -16.45 1.36 10.78
C GLU A 22 -15.15 2.03 10.35
N SER A 23 -14.82 1.93 9.06
CA SER A 23 -13.70 2.64 8.47
C SER A 23 -13.94 4.15 8.46
N LEU A 24 -12.86 4.95 8.47
CA LEU A 24 -12.98 6.40 8.43
C LEU A 24 -13.70 6.89 7.14
N ARG A 25 -13.53 6.18 6.02
CA ARG A 25 -14.27 6.43 4.78
C ARG A 25 -15.76 6.19 4.99
N GLU A 26 -16.16 5.03 5.53
CA GLU A 26 -17.57 4.71 5.79
C GLU A 26 -18.22 5.74 6.72
N TYR A 27 -17.48 6.20 7.74
CA TYR A 27 -17.92 7.29 8.60
C TYR A 27 -18.22 8.56 7.80
N HIS A 28 -17.29 9.01 6.96
CA HIS A 28 -17.49 10.19 6.13
C HIS A 28 -18.60 9.99 5.08
N GLN A 29 -18.74 8.79 4.54
CA GLN A 29 -19.81 8.45 3.61
C GLN A 29 -21.18 8.56 4.29
N ARG A 30 -21.33 8.05 5.52
CA ARG A 30 -22.58 8.22 6.28
C ARG A 30 -22.87 9.68 6.57
N GLN A 31 -21.86 10.43 7.01
CA GLN A 31 -22.01 11.87 7.26
C GLN A 31 -22.40 12.65 6.00
N CYS A 32 -21.92 12.21 4.82
CA CYS A 32 -22.35 12.77 3.54
C CYS A 32 -23.84 12.50 3.28
N VAL A 33 -24.31 11.27 3.49
CA VAL A 33 -25.74 10.89 3.38
C VAL A 33 -26.60 11.70 4.34
N ASP A 34 -26.08 12.03 5.53
CA ASP A 34 -26.73 12.91 6.51
C ASP A 34 -26.68 14.41 6.14
N GLY A 35 -26.19 14.75 4.95
CA GLY A 35 -26.19 16.11 4.40
C GLY A 35 -24.95 16.94 4.68
N LYS A 36 -23.88 16.37 5.27
CA LYS A 36 -22.62 17.10 5.48
C LYS A 36 -21.76 17.09 4.22
N VAL A 37 -21.88 18.14 3.41
CA VAL A 37 -21.18 18.31 2.12
C VAL A 37 -19.67 18.13 2.22
N GLU A 38 -19.02 18.65 3.27
CA GLU A 38 -17.57 18.48 3.47
C GLU A 38 -17.17 17.02 3.70
N SER A 39 -18.06 16.21 4.29
CA SER A 39 -17.82 14.77 4.42
C SER A 39 -17.97 14.03 3.10
N CYS A 40 -18.78 14.53 2.16
CA CYS A 40 -18.86 13.96 0.80
C CYS A 40 -17.53 14.05 0.07
N LYS A 41 -16.91 15.25 0.06
CA LYS A 41 -15.60 15.47 -0.56
C LYS A 41 -14.51 14.59 0.07
N ARG A 42 -14.54 14.44 1.40
CA ARG A 42 -13.59 13.58 2.11
C ARG A 42 -13.79 12.11 1.76
N ALA A 43 -15.03 11.63 1.75
CA ALA A 43 -15.31 10.24 1.38
C ALA A 43 -14.87 9.94 -0.06
N GLU A 44 -15.11 10.87 -0.99
CA GLU A 44 -14.69 10.78 -2.38
C GLU A 44 -13.16 10.76 -2.51
N ALA A 45 -12.44 11.70 -1.87
CA ALA A 45 -10.98 11.73 -1.88
C ALA A 45 -10.35 10.47 -1.25
N MET A 46 -10.98 9.93 -0.20
CA MET A 46 -10.54 8.68 0.42
C MET A 46 -10.77 7.49 -0.50
N LEU A 47 -11.92 7.41 -1.17
CA LEU A 47 -12.21 6.36 -2.15
C LEU A 47 -11.23 6.42 -3.33
N GLU A 48 -10.92 7.62 -3.83
CA GLU A 48 -9.92 7.82 -4.88
C GLU A 48 -8.53 7.33 -4.42
N GLY A 49 -8.14 7.66 -3.19
CA GLY A 49 -6.89 7.19 -2.59
C GLY A 49 -6.83 5.68 -2.41
N GLU A 50 -7.92 5.03 -1.97
CA GLU A 50 -8.02 3.57 -1.86
C GLU A 50 -7.89 2.90 -3.22
N GLN A 51 -8.64 3.37 -4.23
CA GLN A 51 -8.54 2.86 -5.59
C GLN A 51 -7.15 3.08 -6.18
N HIS A 52 -6.49 4.19 -5.83
CA HIS A 52 -5.11 4.44 -6.24
C HIS A 52 -4.15 3.41 -5.61
N ALA A 53 -4.30 3.13 -4.32
CA ALA A 53 -3.48 2.13 -3.63
C ALA A 53 -3.70 0.72 -4.19
N GLU A 54 -4.95 0.31 -4.41
CA GLU A 54 -5.29 -0.98 -5.03
C GLU A 54 -4.64 -1.14 -6.41
N ARG A 55 -4.67 -0.09 -7.24
CA ARG A 55 -4.00 -0.10 -8.54
C ARG A 55 -2.49 -0.23 -8.41
N ILE A 56 -1.85 0.45 -7.46
CA ILE A 56 -0.39 0.29 -7.25
C ILE A 56 -0.05 -1.16 -6.90
N VAL A 57 -0.88 -1.84 -6.11
CA VAL A 57 -0.69 -3.26 -5.77
C VAL A 57 -0.74 -4.13 -7.03
N GLU A 58 -1.78 -3.97 -7.86
CA GLU A 58 -1.90 -4.72 -9.12
C GLU A 58 -0.69 -4.49 -10.04
N LEU A 59 -0.23 -3.24 -10.16
CA LEU A 59 0.96 -2.90 -10.93
C LEU A 59 2.22 -3.54 -10.37
N GLY A 60 2.37 -3.56 -9.04
CA GLY A 60 3.49 -4.21 -8.38
C GLY A 60 3.55 -5.71 -8.65
N ASP A 61 2.41 -6.40 -8.58
CA ASP A 61 2.31 -7.82 -8.90
C ASP A 61 2.67 -8.09 -10.37
N ASP A 62 2.15 -7.27 -11.28
CA ASP A 62 2.43 -7.35 -12.71
C ASP A 62 3.92 -7.13 -13.03
N PHE A 63 4.54 -6.15 -12.36
CA PHE A 63 5.97 -5.88 -12.47
C PHE A 63 6.79 -7.07 -11.96
N ALA A 64 6.46 -7.59 -10.76
CA ALA A 64 7.14 -8.72 -10.15
C ALA A 64 7.10 -9.98 -11.03
N LEU A 65 5.99 -10.23 -11.72
CA LEU A 65 5.84 -11.36 -12.65
C LEU A 65 6.72 -11.25 -13.91
N LYS A 66 6.95 -10.02 -14.39
CA LYS A 66 7.70 -9.74 -15.64
C LYS A 66 9.18 -9.50 -15.38
N LEU A 67 9.56 -9.28 -14.12
CA LEU A 67 10.90 -8.87 -13.76
C LEU A 67 11.94 -9.96 -14.06
N ASP A 68 12.98 -9.59 -14.81
CA ASP A 68 14.20 -10.38 -14.86
C ASP A 68 15.00 -10.20 -13.56
N ARG A 69 14.73 -11.09 -12.60
CA ARG A 69 15.36 -11.06 -11.27
C ARG A 69 16.88 -11.15 -11.32
N SER A 70 17.48 -11.69 -12.39
CA SER A 70 18.94 -11.77 -12.53
C SER A 70 19.62 -10.41 -12.71
N THR A 71 18.84 -9.39 -13.11
CA THR A 71 19.34 -8.03 -13.33
C THR A 71 19.19 -7.13 -12.11
N LEU A 72 18.24 -7.43 -11.21
CA LEU A 72 17.92 -6.60 -10.05
C LEU A 72 18.11 -7.32 -8.71
N GLU A 73 18.65 -8.54 -8.69
CA GLU A 73 18.99 -9.25 -7.47
C GLU A 73 20.43 -9.74 -7.45
N GLU A 74 21.10 -9.48 -6.34
CA GLU A 74 22.43 -10.02 -6.04
C GLU A 74 22.38 -10.66 -4.65
N GLU A 75 22.72 -11.95 -4.55
CA GLU A 75 22.73 -12.70 -3.28
C GLU A 75 21.39 -12.61 -2.48
N ASN A 76 20.24 -12.67 -3.17
CA ASN A 76 18.90 -12.46 -2.60
C ASN A 76 18.66 -11.06 -2.02
N LYS A 77 19.43 -10.06 -2.43
CA LYS A 77 19.24 -8.65 -2.07
C LYS A 77 18.78 -7.88 -3.30
N PRO A 78 17.82 -6.95 -3.17
CA PRO A 78 17.40 -6.13 -4.28
C PRO A 78 18.44 -5.04 -4.57
N ALA A 79 18.69 -4.80 -5.86
CA ALA A 79 19.45 -3.67 -6.38
C ALA A 79 18.55 -2.42 -6.40
N LEU A 80 18.28 -1.86 -5.22
CA LEU A 80 17.25 -0.81 -5.05
C LEU A 80 17.56 0.51 -5.78
N LEU A 81 18.84 0.82 -5.99
CA LEU A 81 19.23 2.06 -6.68
C LEU A 81 18.85 1.97 -8.17
N GLU A 82 19.14 0.82 -8.76
CA GLU A 82 18.86 0.46 -10.15
C GLU A 82 17.37 0.19 -10.38
N ALA A 83 16.70 -0.43 -9.41
CA ALA A 83 15.27 -0.72 -9.49
C ALA A 83 14.40 0.53 -9.47
N TYR A 84 14.81 1.58 -8.74
CA TYR A 84 14.03 2.80 -8.54
C TYR A 84 13.55 3.46 -9.85
N PRO A 85 14.44 3.80 -10.81
CA PRO A 85 13.99 4.38 -12.08
C PRO A 85 13.17 3.40 -12.93
N LEU A 86 13.47 2.09 -12.90
CA LEU A 86 12.73 1.10 -13.70
C LEU A 86 11.28 0.94 -13.23
N VAL A 87 11.07 0.93 -11.91
CA VAL A 87 9.72 0.88 -11.32
C VAL A 87 8.94 2.14 -11.67
N LEU A 88 9.56 3.32 -11.61
CA LEU A 88 8.87 4.57 -11.95
C LEU A 88 8.57 4.69 -13.44
N ASP A 89 9.46 4.20 -14.31
CA ASP A 89 9.18 4.11 -15.74
C ASP A 89 8.00 3.18 -16.04
N ASP A 90 7.93 2.01 -15.39
CA ASP A 90 6.80 1.08 -15.54
C ASP A 90 5.49 1.71 -15.04
N TYR A 91 5.52 2.33 -13.86
CA TYR A 91 4.38 3.06 -13.28
C TYR A 91 3.86 4.16 -14.22
N PHE A 92 4.75 5.05 -14.70
CA PHE A 92 4.35 6.16 -15.54
C PHE A 92 3.95 5.75 -16.95
N LYS A 93 4.46 4.64 -17.46
CA LYS A 93 4.02 4.11 -18.77
C LYS A 93 2.52 3.82 -18.78
N LEU A 94 1.98 3.29 -17.68
CA LEU A 94 0.56 2.95 -17.56
C LEU A 94 -0.29 4.15 -17.12
N GLU A 95 0.27 5.02 -16.28
CA GLU A 95 -0.42 6.22 -15.81
C GLU A 95 -0.46 7.35 -16.86
N LEU A 96 0.37 7.29 -17.91
CA LEU A 96 0.33 8.20 -19.06
C LEU A 96 -1.06 8.21 -19.73
N GLU A 97 -1.72 7.06 -19.81
CA GLU A 97 -3.06 6.92 -20.39
C GLU A 97 -4.13 7.67 -19.58
N LYS A 98 -3.85 7.92 -18.30
CA LYS A 98 -4.70 8.68 -17.38
C LYS A 98 -4.27 10.15 -17.27
N GLY A 99 -3.29 10.58 -18.06
CA GLY A 99 -2.76 11.94 -18.06
C GLY A 99 -1.80 12.25 -16.90
N ILE A 100 -1.45 11.26 -16.08
CA ILE A 100 -0.48 11.38 -15.01
C ILE A 100 0.91 11.14 -15.59
N LYS A 101 1.85 12.05 -15.34
CA LYS A 101 3.19 12.05 -15.95
C LYS A 101 4.26 12.24 -14.88
N ASN A 102 5.45 11.71 -15.15
CA ASN A 102 6.64 12.08 -14.40
C ASN A 102 6.87 13.59 -14.53
N THR A 103 7.05 14.27 -13.40
CA THR A 103 7.26 15.72 -13.32
C THR A 103 8.68 16.10 -12.93
N LEU A 104 9.53 15.12 -12.59
CA LEU A 104 10.87 15.34 -12.07
C LEU A 104 11.93 15.22 -13.18
N SER A 105 13.03 15.97 -13.03
CA SER A 105 14.21 15.80 -13.89
C SER A 105 14.98 14.53 -13.53
N ASN A 106 15.81 14.04 -14.46
CA ASN A 106 16.63 12.85 -14.23
C ASN A 106 17.58 13.02 -13.03
N ASP A 107 18.18 14.19 -12.86
CA ASP A 107 19.09 14.47 -11.74
C ASP A 107 18.38 14.34 -10.38
N VAL A 108 17.14 14.82 -10.30
CA VAL A 108 16.31 14.70 -9.10
C VAL A 108 15.93 13.24 -8.86
N MET A 109 15.61 12.51 -9.92
CA MET A 109 15.28 11.09 -9.85
C MET A 109 16.44 10.26 -9.33
N GLU A 110 17.67 10.57 -9.74
CA GLU A 110 18.90 9.93 -9.24
C GLU A 110 19.08 10.18 -7.74
N LEU A 111 18.98 11.43 -7.28
CA LEU A 111 19.05 11.78 -5.85
C LEU A 111 17.97 11.05 -5.03
N CYS A 112 16.79 10.88 -5.61
CA CYS A 112 15.69 10.14 -5.02
C CYS A 112 15.97 8.65 -4.89
N ALA A 113 16.52 8.04 -5.94
CA ALA A 113 16.94 6.65 -5.92
C ALA A 113 18.02 6.41 -4.87
N GLU A 114 19.00 7.31 -4.77
CA GLU A 114 20.03 7.26 -3.73
C GLU A 114 19.44 7.38 -2.33
N HIS A 115 18.53 8.35 -2.10
CA HIS A 115 17.88 8.52 -0.81
C HIS A 115 17.10 7.26 -0.41
N PHE A 116 16.32 6.70 -1.33
CA PHE A 116 15.58 5.45 -1.11
C PHE A 116 16.52 4.28 -0.82
N HIS A 117 17.55 4.07 -1.63
CA HIS A 117 18.55 3.02 -1.42
C HIS A 117 19.19 3.13 -0.02
N ASN A 118 19.60 4.34 0.35
CA ASN A 118 20.26 4.63 1.62
C ASN A 118 19.31 4.45 2.81
N HIS A 119 18.01 4.73 2.63
CA HIS A 119 16.99 4.48 3.65
C HIS A 119 16.99 3.00 4.05
N TRP A 120 17.01 2.08 3.09
CA TRP A 120 16.97 0.65 3.38
C TRP A 120 18.34 0.08 3.77
N ARG A 121 19.36 0.31 2.95
CA ARG A 121 20.67 -0.36 3.11
C ARG A 121 21.50 0.22 4.25
N ASN A 122 21.63 1.55 4.32
CA ASN A 122 22.56 2.18 5.27
C ASN A 122 21.97 2.27 6.68
N ARG A 123 20.65 2.37 6.81
CA ARG A 123 19.98 2.32 8.12
C ARG A 123 19.78 0.88 8.63
N LYS A 124 20.28 -0.13 7.90
CA LYS A 124 20.09 -1.56 8.19
C LYS A 124 18.61 -1.92 8.37
N LEU A 125 17.73 -1.23 7.63
CA LEU A 125 16.33 -1.59 7.58
C LEU A 125 16.18 -2.81 6.69
N TRP A 126 15.23 -3.67 7.06
CA TRP A 126 14.95 -4.89 6.31
C TRP A 126 14.06 -4.53 5.12
N TRP A 127 14.55 -4.73 3.90
CA TRP A 127 13.71 -4.59 2.70
C TRP A 127 12.64 -5.69 2.69
N PRO A 128 11.49 -5.46 2.04
CA PRO A 128 10.44 -6.47 1.96
C PRO A 128 10.95 -7.78 1.35
N THR A 129 10.66 -8.90 2.00
CA THR A 129 10.88 -10.23 1.43
C THR A 129 9.63 -11.09 1.47
N ASP A 130 9.56 -12.03 0.55
CA ASP A 130 8.58 -13.09 0.53
C ASP A 130 8.85 -14.13 1.64
N GLU A 131 7.98 -15.14 1.74
CA GLU A 131 8.09 -16.25 2.69
C GLU A 131 9.39 -17.07 2.51
N ALA A 132 10.02 -17.01 1.33
CA ALA A 132 11.29 -17.67 1.03
C ALA A 132 12.52 -16.80 1.34
N GLY A 133 12.32 -15.59 1.88
CA GLY A 133 13.39 -14.65 2.20
C GLY A 133 13.98 -13.94 0.97
N LYS A 134 13.32 -14.00 -0.18
CA LYS A 134 13.74 -13.30 -1.40
C LYS A 134 13.04 -11.95 -1.51
N PRO A 135 13.59 -10.96 -2.25
CA PRO A 135 12.95 -9.66 -2.40
C PRO A 135 11.49 -9.80 -2.87
N ASP A 136 10.59 -9.17 -2.11
CA ASP A 136 9.18 -9.06 -2.47
C ASP A 136 9.02 -7.85 -3.38
N TRP A 137 9.06 -8.10 -4.68
CA TRP A 137 9.04 -7.06 -5.70
C TRP A 137 7.72 -6.30 -5.78
N SER A 138 6.59 -6.93 -5.45
CA SER A 138 5.30 -6.26 -5.38
C SER A 138 5.31 -5.19 -4.29
N THR A 139 5.79 -5.55 -3.10
CA THR A 139 5.89 -4.60 -1.98
C THR A 139 6.99 -3.55 -2.21
N ILE A 140 8.13 -3.93 -2.78
CA ILE A 140 9.20 -2.98 -3.14
C ILE A 140 8.68 -1.95 -4.17
N TYR A 141 7.92 -2.38 -5.17
CA TYR A 141 7.30 -1.50 -6.16
C TYR A 141 6.41 -0.45 -5.47
N TYR A 142 5.51 -0.89 -4.59
CA TYR A 142 4.66 -0.01 -3.80
C TYR A 142 5.49 1.05 -3.05
N TYR A 143 6.55 0.64 -2.34
CA TYR A 143 7.37 1.57 -1.57
C TYR A 143 8.17 2.55 -2.41
N ILE A 144 8.58 2.18 -3.62
CA ILE A 144 9.24 3.11 -4.56
C ILE A 144 8.26 4.20 -5.00
N VAL A 145 7.03 3.82 -5.37
CA VAL A 145 5.98 4.78 -5.78
C VAL A 145 5.55 5.66 -4.60
N GLU A 146 5.37 5.09 -3.42
CA GLU A 146 5.08 5.83 -2.19
C GLU A 146 6.22 6.82 -1.85
N HIS A 147 7.47 6.39 -1.96
CA HIS A 147 8.63 7.27 -1.76
C HIS A 147 8.66 8.40 -2.79
N TYR A 148 8.35 8.12 -4.06
CA TYR A 148 8.30 9.15 -5.10
C TYR A 148 7.32 10.27 -4.74
N TYR A 149 6.07 9.96 -4.40
CA TYR A 149 5.10 10.99 -4.05
C TYR A 149 5.29 11.57 -2.65
N GLY A 150 5.66 10.72 -1.69
CA GLY A 150 5.77 11.09 -0.28
C GLY A 150 7.03 11.85 0.08
N TYR A 151 8.10 11.67 -0.70
CA TYR A 151 9.39 12.33 -0.47
C TYR A 151 9.82 13.14 -1.69
N CYS A 152 9.97 12.52 -2.86
CA CYS A 152 10.61 13.17 -4.00
C CYS A 152 9.84 14.38 -4.52
N VAL A 153 8.57 14.19 -4.87
CA VAL A 153 7.72 15.28 -5.36
C VAL A 153 7.52 16.34 -4.29
N ARG A 154 7.29 15.92 -3.03
CA ARG A 154 7.05 16.85 -1.91
C ARG A 154 8.27 17.66 -1.50
N SER A 155 9.48 17.17 -1.76
CA SER A 155 10.71 17.88 -1.39
C SER A 155 11.09 18.99 -2.38
N ILE A 156 10.34 19.10 -3.49
CA ILE A 156 10.57 20.08 -4.57
C ILE A 156 9.45 21.13 -4.63
N LEU A 157 8.27 20.81 -4.09
CA LEU A 157 7.13 21.71 -3.92
C LEU A 157 7.25 22.54 -2.63
#